data_AF-A0A955QI77-F1
#
_entry.id   AF-A0A955QI77-F1
#
_cell.length_a   1.000
_cell.length_b   1.000
_cell.length_c   1.000
_cell.angle_alpha   90.00
_cell.angle_beta   90.00
_cell.angle_gamma   90.00
#
_symmetry.space_group_name_H-M   'P 1'
#
loop_
_entity.id
_entity.type
_entity.pdbx_description
1 polymer ?
#
loop_
_entity_poly.entity_id
_entity_poly.type
_entity_poly.pdbx_seq_one_letter_code
_entity_poly.pdbx_strand_id
1 'polypeptide(L)' 'MKMQRVLIQIPRPLKAKLDRLRTEGVTISGYVRHLLERELNQPKKKGV' A
#
# COMPACT_ATOMS: atom_id res chain seq x y z
N MET A 1 -9.66 -9.36 -12.74
CA MET A 1 -8.20 -9.47 -12.49
C MET A 1 -7.96 -10.44 -11.34
N LYS A 2 -6.95 -11.32 -11.44
CA LYS A 2 -6.58 -12.24 -10.36
C LYS A 2 -5.60 -11.54 -9.41
N MET A 3 -6.00 -11.32 -8.16
CA MET A 3 -5.14 -10.69 -7.15
C MET A 3 -4.06 -11.66 -6.68
N GLN A 4 -2.81 -11.20 -6.61
CA GLN A 4 -1.70 -11.95 -6.01
C GLN A 4 -1.48 -11.49 -4.57
N ARG A 5 -1.15 -12.44 -3.68
CA ARG A 5 -0.89 -12.16 -2.26
C ARG A 5 0.58 -11.79 -2.06
N VAL A 6 0.80 -10.67 -1.39
CA VAL A 6 2.13 -10.23 -0.95
C VAL A 6 2.19 -10.36 0.58
N LEU A 7 3.17 -11.10 1.09
CA LEU A 7 3.45 -11.24 2.52
C LEU A 7 4.73 -10.46 2.83
N ILE A 8 4.60 -9.37 3.57
CA ILE A 8 5.73 -8.52 3.97
C ILE A 8 5.75 -8.31 5.48
N GLN A 9 6.94 -8.14 6.01
CA GLN A 9 7.15 -7.69 7.39
C GLN A 9 7.31 -6.17 7.39
N ILE A 10 6.70 -5.51 8.37
CA ILE A 10 6.81 -4.06 8.55
C ILE A 10 7.07 -3.73 10.02
N PRO A 11 7.71 -2.60 10.33
CA PRO A 11 7.90 -2.16 11.71
C PRO A 11 6.57 -2.01 12.46
N ARG A 12 6.56 -2.37 13.75
CA ARG A 12 5.37 -2.24 14.62
C ARG A 12 4.71 -0.85 14.57
N PRO A 13 5.47 0.27 14.60
CA PRO A 13 4.86 1.60 14.52
C PRO A 13 4.14 1.85 13.19
N LEU A 14 4.64 1.29 12.09
CA LEU A 14 4.00 1.43 10.78
C LEU A 14 2.70 0.62 10.73
N LYS A 15 2.71 -0.60 11.26
CA LYS A 15 1.50 -1.42 11.42
C LYS A 15 0.43 -0.69 12.24
N ALA A 16 0.83 -0.05 13.35
CA ALA A 16 -0.11 0.70 14.19
C ALA A 16 -0.79 1.85 13.43
N LYS A 17 -0.09 2.54 12.53
CA LYS A 17 -0.68 3.57 11.65
C LYS A 17 -1.68 2.96 10.66
N LEU A 18 -1.33 1.83 10.04
CA LEU A 18 -2.22 1.13 9.11
C LEU A 18 -3.48 0.57 9.81
N ASP A 19 -3.34 0.09 11.04
CA ASP A 19 -4.46 -0.40 11.85
C ASP A 19 -5.43 0.74 12.23
N ARG A 20 -4.94 1.98 12.41
CA ARG A 20 -5.79 3.17 12.61
C ARG A 20 -6.60 3.52 11.37
N LEU A 21 -6.01 3.45 10.17
CA LEU A 21 -6.77 3.68 8.93
C LEU A 21 -7.94 2.71 8.77
N ARG A 22 -7.85 1.52 9.38
CA ARG A 22 -8.96 0.56 9.44
C ARG A 22 -10.17 1.07 10.22
N THR A 23 -9.97 1.89 11.25
CA THR A 23 -11.08 2.48 12.01
C THR A 23 -11.85 3.53 11.20
N GLU A 24 -11.25 4.04 10.13
CA GLU A 24 -11.84 5.00 9.19
C GLU A 24 -12.51 4.32 7.99
N GLY A 25 -12.63 2.99 8.01
CA GLY A 25 -13.24 2.19 6.93
C GLY A 25 -12.27 1.79 5.81
N VAL A 26 -10.98 2.10 5.92
CA VAL A 26 -9.98 1.77 4.90
C VAL A 26 -9.26 0.47 5.24
N THR A 27 -9.36 -0.53 4.37
CA THR A 27 -8.59 -1.78 4.55
C THR A 27 -7.12 -1.56 4.24
N ILE A 28 -6.22 -2.22 5.00
CA ILE A 28 -4.77 -2.18 4.76
C ILE A 28 -4.45 -2.59 3.31
N SER A 29 -5.08 -3.67 2.82
CA SER A 29 -4.90 -4.14 1.45
C SER A 29 -5.34 -3.10 0.40
N GLY A 30 -6.43 -2.38 0.65
CA GLY A 30 -6.92 -1.31 -0.23
C GLY A 30 -5.98 -0.11 -0.23
N TYR A 31 -5.53 0.32 0.96
CA TYR A 31 -4.57 1.41 1.10
C TYR A 31 -3.24 1.10 0.41
N VAL A 32 -2.67 -0.08 0.67
CA VAL A 32 -1.40 -0.52 0.06
C VAL A 32 -1.57 -0.66 -1.45
N ARG A 33 -2.69 -1.19 -1.94
CA ARG A 33 -2.96 -1.26 -3.38
C ARG A 33 -2.97 0.14 -4.01
N HIS A 34 -3.75 1.06 -3.46
CA HIS A 34 -3.86 2.42 -4.00
C HIS A 34 -2.51 3.15 -3.98
N LEU A 35 -1.73 2.97 -2.91
CA LEU A 35 -0.37 3.49 -2.79
C LEU A 35 0.53 2.92 -3.89
N LEU A 36 0.56 1.59 -4.06
CA LEU A 36 1.40 0.94 -5.07
C LEU A 36 0.98 1.32 -6.50
N GLU A 37 -0.32 1.37 -6.78
CA GLU A 37 -0.84 1.82 -8.07
C GLU A 37 -0.41 3.26 -8.35
N ARG A 38 -0.49 4.16 -7.37
CA ARG A 38 -0.06 5.55 -7.53
C ARG A 38 1.44 5.68 -7.78
N GLU A 39 2.28 4.97 -7.03
CA GLU A 39 3.74 5.09 -7.15
C GLU A 39 4.28 4.38 -8.40
N LEU A 40 3.70 3.24 -8.78
CA LEU A 40 4.21 2.41 -9.88
C LEU A 40 3.57 2.71 -11.23
N ASN A 41 2.36 3.27 -11.27
CA ASN A 41 1.74 3.71 -12.54
C ASN A 41 2.12 5.14 -12.93
N GLN A 42 2.87 5.87 -12.08
CA GLN A 42 3.52 7.09 -12.54
C GLN A 42 4.50 6.69 -13.66
N PRO A 43 4.39 7.26 -14.87
CA PRO A 43 5.37 7.01 -15.91
C PRO A 43 6.72 7.39 -15.31
N LYS A 44 7.62 6.41 -15.17
CA LYS A 44 9.00 6.67 -14.75
C LYS A 44 9.46 7.87 -15.56
N LYS A 45 9.69 9.01 -14.90
CA LYS A 45 10.54 10.05 -15.49
C LYS A 45 11.86 9.32 -15.78
N LYS A 46 12.07 8.96 -17.04
CA LYS A 46 13.40 8.66 -17.57
C LYS A 46 14.19 9.94 -17.35
N GLY A 47 15.02 9.95 -16.32
CA GLY A 47 15.97 11.01 -16.04
C GLY A 47 16.87 10.53 -14.91
N VAL A 48 18.19 10.59 -15.01
CA VAL A 48 19.11 11.05 -16.06
C VAL A 48 20.33 10.15 -15.91
#